data_AF-A0A358SP35-F1
#
_entry.id   AF-A0A358SP35-F1
#
_cell.length_a   1.000
_cell.length_b   1.000
_cell.length_c   1.000
_cell.angle_alpha   90.00
_cell.angle_beta   90.00
_cell.angle_gamma   90.00
#
_symmetry.space_group_name_H-M   'P 1'
#
loop_
_entity.id
_entity.type
_entity.pdbx_description
1 polymer ?
#
loop_
_entity_poly.entity_id
_entity_poly.type
_entity_poly.pdbx_seq_one_letter_code
_entity_poly.pdbx_strand_id
1 'polypeptide(L)'
;IGELLGVERARIEYDEDGTGHHVRIGDAIDVGVEDFVALQGGEPVRLANVLHPSNTTLTVAPASSAHLSTFGIEWGREGQSGFSAPFSWAG
;
A
#
# COMPACT_ATOMS: atom_id res chain seq x y z
N ILE A 1 -13.10 -33.83 16.67
CA ILE A 1 -13.11 -33.52 15.23
C ILE A 1 -13.18 -32.00 15.15
N GLY A 2 -12.10 -31.35 14.69
CA GLY A 2 -12.02 -29.89 14.65
C GLY A 2 -12.84 -29.32 13.49
N GLU A 3 -13.60 -28.27 13.76
CA GLU A 3 -14.36 -27.52 12.76
C GLU A 3 -13.37 -26.73 11.90
N LEU A 4 -13.29 -27.04 10.60
CA LEU A 4 -12.59 -26.21 9.62
C LEU A 4 -13.49 -25.02 9.33
N LEU A 5 -13.23 -23.87 9.96
CA LEU A 5 -14.01 -22.62 9.85
C LEU A 5 -14.03 -21.99 8.44
N GLY A 6 -13.58 -22.71 7.41
CA GLY A 6 -13.46 -22.21 6.04
C GLY A 6 -12.29 -21.23 5.85
N VAL A 7 -12.19 -20.68 4.64
CA VAL A 7 -11.26 -19.60 4.30
C VAL A 7 -12.08 -18.33 4.16
N GLU A 8 -11.78 -17.31 4.96
CA GLU A 8 -12.37 -15.98 4.79
C GLU A 8 -11.94 -15.38 3.46
N ARG A 9 -12.90 -14.77 2.73
CA ARG A 9 -12.65 -14.10 1.45
C ARG A 9 -13.22 -12.70 1.51
N ALA A 10 -12.43 -11.74 1.09
CA ALA A 10 -12.84 -10.35 0.96
C ALA A 10 -12.59 -9.87 -0.47
N ARG A 11 -13.39 -8.91 -0.92
CA ARG A 11 -13.17 -8.24 -2.20
C ARG A 11 -11.95 -7.33 -2.07
N ILE A 12 -11.05 -7.42 -3.04
CA ILE A 12 -9.97 -6.45 -3.23
C ILE A 12 -10.45 -5.43 -4.26
N GLU A 13 -10.40 -4.16 -3.89
CA GLU A 13 -10.63 -3.02 -4.77
C GLU A 13 -9.32 -2.22 -4.84
N TYR A 14 -8.89 -1.88 -6.05
CA TYR A 14 -7.69 -1.10 -6.29
C TYR A 14 -8.03 0.04 -7.25
N ASP A 15 -7.56 1.23 -6.92
CA ASP A 15 -7.73 2.46 -7.69
C ASP A 15 -6.40 3.20 -7.81
N GLU A 16 -6.18 3.82 -8.96
CA GLU A 16 -4.95 4.54 -9.27
C GLU A 16 -5.28 5.78 -10.12
N ASP A 17 -4.76 6.93 -9.71
CA ASP A 17 -4.89 8.22 -10.41
C ASP A 17 -3.54 8.91 -10.47
N GLY A 18 -2.70 8.48 -11.41
CA GLY A 18 -1.38 9.06 -11.70
C GLY A 18 -0.39 8.91 -10.55
N THR A 19 -0.53 9.74 -9.52
CA THR A 19 0.27 9.75 -8.29
C THR A 19 -0.47 9.15 -7.09
N GLY A 20 -1.80 9.03 -7.16
CA GLY A 20 -2.61 8.44 -6.10
C GLY A 20 -2.76 6.94 -6.29
N HIS A 21 -2.57 6.17 -5.22
CA HIS A 21 -2.81 4.73 -5.20
C HIS A 21 -3.65 4.36 -3.99
N HIS A 22 -4.70 3.57 -4.20
CA HIS A 22 -5.63 3.18 -3.14
C HIS A 22 -5.99 1.71 -3.23
N VAL A 23 -5.99 1.02 -2.09
CA VAL A 23 -6.46 -0.37 -1.96
C VAL A 23 -7.45 -0.50 -0.81
N ARG A 24 -8.56 -1.20 -1.08
CA ARG A 24 -9.51 -1.68 -0.05
C ARG A 24 -9.60 -3.20 -0.10
N ILE A 25 -9.63 -3.83 1.06
CA ILE A 25 -9.87 -5.28 1.17
C ILE A 25 -10.95 -5.51 2.22
N GLY A 26 -12.19 -5.68 1.74
CA GLY A 26 -13.38 -5.69 2.60
C GLY A 26 -13.40 -4.48 3.53
N ASP A 27 -13.79 -4.70 4.78
CA ASP A 27 -13.79 -3.65 5.83
C ASP A 27 -12.49 -3.62 6.63
N ALA A 28 -11.61 -4.62 6.42
CA ALA A 28 -10.41 -4.83 7.22
C ALA A 28 -9.25 -3.92 6.80
N ILE A 29 -9.16 -3.54 5.53
CA ILE A 29 -8.01 -2.79 5.01
C ILE A 29 -8.51 -1.65 4.13
N ASP A 30 -8.02 -0.43 4.42
CA ASP A 30 -8.14 0.76 3.58
C ASP A 30 -6.78 1.49 3.64
N VAL A 31 -6.03 1.45 2.53
CA VAL A 31 -4.71 2.08 2.43
C VAL A 31 -4.65 2.92 1.17
N GLY A 32 -4.32 4.20 1.36
CA GLY A 32 -4.13 5.19 0.34
C GLY A 32 -2.76 5.84 0.50
N VAL A 33 -2.06 6.02 -0.60
CA VAL A 33 -0.80 6.77 -0.65
C VAL A 33 -0.81 7.73 -1.83
N GLU A 34 -0.06 8.81 -1.71
CA GLU A 34 0.15 9.76 -2.80
C GLU A 34 1.64 9.99 -3.01
N ASP A 35 2.10 9.79 -4.24
CA ASP A 35 3.49 9.98 -4.62
C ASP A 35 3.96 11.41 -4.33
N PHE A 36 5.02 11.52 -3.54
CA PHE A 36 5.55 12.79 -3.11
C PHE A 36 6.38 13.45 -4.20
N VAL A 37 5.89 14.58 -4.68
CA VAL A 37 6.57 15.43 -5.67
C VAL A 37 7.14 16.67 -4.97
N ALA A 38 8.46 16.76 -4.88
CA ALA A 38 9.14 17.84 -4.15
C ALA A 38 9.07 19.20 -4.85
N LEU A 39 8.99 19.21 -6.19
CA LEU A 39 8.93 20.41 -7.02
C LEU A 39 7.75 20.29 -7.98
N GLN A 40 6.89 21.31 -8.02
CA GLN A 40 5.70 21.30 -8.87
C GLN A 40 6.05 21.01 -10.34
N GLY A 41 5.40 20.00 -10.93
CA GLY A 41 5.66 19.54 -12.31
C GLY A 41 6.91 18.67 -12.47
N GLY A 42 7.58 18.33 -11.37
CA GLY A 42 8.70 17.40 -11.33
C GLY A 42 8.28 15.94 -11.18
N GLU A 43 9.28 15.07 -11.17
CA GLU A 43 9.13 13.64 -10.91
C GLU A 43 8.96 13.36 -9.41
N PRO A 44 8.25 12.27 -9.03
CA PRO A 44 8.21 11.81 -7.66
C PRO A 44 9.59 11.48 -7.08
N VAL A 45 9.75 11.73 -5.78
CA VAL A 45 10.98 11.39 -5.04
C VAL A 45 11.09 9.87 -4.92
N ARG A 46 12.26 9.32 -5.23
CA ARG A 46 12.52 7.88 -5.20
C ARG A 46 13.69 7.52 -4.29
N LEU A 47 13.53 6.44 -3.53
CA LEU A 47 14.61 5.74 -2.83
C LEU A 47 15.13 4.62 -3.74
N ALA A 48 16.43 4.59 -3.99
CA ALA A 48 17.08 3.56 -4.80
C ALA A 48 18.06 2.72 -3.97
N ASN A 49 18.44 1.56 -4.49
CA ASN A 49 19.36 0.61 -3.84
C ASN A 49 18.82 0.07 -2.50
N VAL A 50 17.50 -0.09 -2.40
CA VAL A 50 16.88 -0.72 -1.24
C VAL A 50 16.75 -2.23 -1.45
N LEU A 51 16.92 -3.02 -0.39
CA LEU A 51 16.62 -4.45 -0.39
C LEU A 51 15.16 -4.65 0.06
N HIS A 52 14.21 -4.15 -0.73
CA HIS A 52 12.77 -4.30 -0.46
C HIS A 52 12.18 -5.40 -1.36
N PRO A 53 11.33 -6.30 -0.83
CA PRO A 53 10.82 -7.45 -1.59
C PRO A 53 10.00 -7.06 -2.83
N SER A 54 9.35 -5.89 -2.82
CA SER A 54 8.55 -5.42 -3.95
C SER A 54 9.37 -4.78 -5.08
N ASN A 55 10.49 -4.10 -4.79
CA ASN A 55 11.33 -3.47 -5.81
C ASN A 55 12.62 -2.93 -5.17
N THR A 56 13.69 -2.78 -5.95
CA THR A 56 14.94 -2.11 -5.51
C THR A 56 14.88 -0.58 -5.59
N THR A 57 13.83 -0.04 -6.23
CA THR A 57 13.52 1.39 -6.26
C THR A 57 12.08 1.61 -5.82
N LEU A 58 11.88 2.47 -4.82
CA LEU A 58 10.59 2.80 -4.24
C LEU A 58 10.30 4.29 -4.41
N THR A 59 9.10 4.65 -4.83
CA THR A 59 8.65 6.04 -4.79
C THR A 59 8.17 6.37 -3.37
N VAL A 60 8.59 7.53 -2.85
CA VAL A 60 8.14 8.03 -1.55
C VAL A 60 6.68 8.46 -1.69
N ALA A 61 5.79 7.86 -0.91
CA ALA A 61 4.35 8.11 -1.02
C ALA A 61 3.70 8.07 0.38
N PRO A 62 3.66 9.20 1.12
CA PRO A 62 3.04 9.27 2.44
C PRO A 62 1.59 8.78 2.41
N ALA A 63 1.15 8.14 3.49
CA ALA A 63 -0.20 7.60 3.57
C ALA A 63 -1.26 8.71 3.68
N SER A 64 -2.18 8.74 2.71
CA SER A 64 -3.40 9.55 2.74
C SER A 64 -4.54 8.85 3.49
N SER A 65 -4.55 7.50 3.48
CA SER A 65 -5.34 6.67 4.40
C SER A 65 -4.50 5.47 4.85
N ALA A 66 -4.63 5.06 6.11
CA ALA A 66 -3.97 3.87 6.62
C ALA A 66 -4.76 3.27 7.78
N HIS A 67 -5.66 2.36 7.42
CA HIS A 67 -6.43 1.53 8.34
C HIS A 67 -6.23 0.06 7.98
N LEU A 68 -5.69 -0.71 8.92
CA LEU A 68 -5.59 -2.16 8.80
C LEU A 68 -6.05 -2.79 10.11
N SER A 69 -7.19 -3.46 10.10
CA SER A 69 -7.67 -4.33 11.17
C SER A 69 -7.41 -5.78 10.77
N THR A 70 -6.33 -6.36 11.29
CA THR A 70 -5.94 -7.74 10.93
C THR A 70 -5.29 -8.47 12.09
N PHE A 71 -5.51 -9.79 12.15
CA PHE A 71 -5.03 -10.66 13.22
C PHE A 71 -5.45 -10.19 14.63
N GLY A 72 -6.60 -9.50 14.74
CA GLY A 72 -7.10 -8.93 15.99
C GLY A 72 -6.34 -7.68 16.47
N ILE A 73 -5.58 -7.03 15.58
CA ILE A 73 -4.80 -5.83 15.87
C ILE A 73 -5.19 -4.72 14.89
N GLU A 74 -5.37 -3.51 15.43
CA GLU A 74 -5.54 -2.28 14.66
C GLU A 74 -4.18 -1.65 14.38
N TRP A 75 -3.87 -1.46 13.09
CA TRP A 75 -2.65 -0.84 12.60
C TRP A 75 -2.98 0.37 11.73
N GLY A 76 -1.95 1.19 11.49
CA GLY A 76 -2.02 2.32 10.57
C GLY A 76 -2.49 3.61 11.22
N ARG A 77 -1.93 4.71 10.75
CA ARG A 77 -2.40 6.08 10.98
C ARG A 77 -2.09 6.89 9.73
N GLU A 78 -2.97 7.81 9.38
CA GLU A 78 -2.73 8.78 8.30
C GLU A 78 -1.46 9.59 8.54
N GLY A 79 -0.83 10.05 7.46
CA GLY A 79 0.38 10.87 7.50
C GLY A 79 1.65 10.10 7.90
N GLN A 80 1.58 8.77 8.05
CA GLN A 80 2.77 7.94 8.21
C GLN A 80 3.55 7.85 6.89
N SER A 81 4.85 7.57 7.00
CA SER A 81 5.70 7.28 5.85
C SER A 81 5.16 6.07 5.08
N GLY A 82 5.10 6.18 3.76
CA GLY A 82 4.68 5.11 2.86
C GLY A 82 5.49 5.12 1.58
N PHE A 83 5.33 4.05 0.78
CA PHE A 83 6.03 3.85 -0.47
C PHE A 83 5.12 3.18 -1.50
N SER A 84 5.25 3.58 -2.76
CA SER A 84 4.68 2.91 -3.92
C SER A 84 5.81 2.34 -4.78
N ALA A 85 5.54 1.24 -5.49
CA ALA A 85 6.45 0.70 -6.49
C ALA A 85 5.71 -0.22 -7.45
N PRO A 86 6.06 -0.20 -8.75
CA PRO A 86 5.63 -1.25 -9.65
C PRO A 86 6.23 -2.58 -9.21
N PHE A 87 5.43 -3.64 -9.25
CA PHE A 87 5.84 -4.98 -8.85
C PHE A 87 5.61 -5.98 -10.00
N SER A 88 6.61 -6.81 -10.27
CA SER A 88 6.50 -7.95 -11.18
C SER A 88 6.77 -9.23 -10.39
N TRP A 89 5.79 -10.14 -10.38
CA TRP A 89 5.94 -11.46 -9.77
C TRP A 89 6.94 -12.36 -10.51
N ALA A 90 7.28 -12.03 -11.76
CA ALA A 90 8.11 -12.88 -12.61
C ALA A 90 9.58 -12.46 -12.68
N GLY A 91 9.95 -11.26 -12.22
CA GLY A 91 11.23 -10.64 -12.56
C GLY A 91 11.27 -10.17 -14.01
#